data_AF-A0A7M1B8F0-F1
#
_entry.id   AF-A0A7M1B8F0-F1
#
_cell.length_a   1.000
_cell.length_b   1.000
_cell.length_c   1.000
_cell.angle_alpha   90.00
_cell.angle_beta   90.00
_cell.angle_gamma   90.00
#
_symmetry.space_group_name_H-M   'P 1'
#
loop_
_entity.id
_entity.type
_entity.pdbx_description
1 polymer ?
#
loop_
_entity_poly.entity_id
_entity_poly.type
_entity_poly.pdbx_seq_one_letter_code
_entity_poly.pdbx_strand_id
1 'polypeptide(L)'
;MQKDVYERIISFLLGASWAIVLFGALITFKLFISLGLALAIFLTLLYIMISLFLILALDAFLVNKKRLQEAIKQTKLLEKIYAKHTK
;
A
#
# COMPACT_ATOMS: atom_id res chain seq x y z
N MET A 1 -9.85 -18.37 4.84
CA MET A 1 -8.49 -18.67 5.35
C MET A 1 -7.37 -18.04 4.52
N GLN A 2 -7.25 -18.28 3.20
CA GLN A 2 -6.20 -17.61 2.39
C GLN A 2 -6.32 -16.08 2.28
N LYS A 3 -7.55 -15.54 2.22
CA LYS A 3 -7.80 -14.09 2.14
C LYS A 3 -7.16 -13.29 3.28
N ASP A 4 -7.22 -13.82 4.50
CA ASP A 4 -6.65 -13.22 5.71
C ASP A 4 -5.12 -13.16 5.68
N VAL A 5 -4.48 -14.19 5.11
CA VAL A 5 -3.01 -14.25 5.06
C VAL A 5 -2.46 -13.17 4.13
N TYR A 6 -3.05 -13.01 2.94
CA TYR A 6 -2.62 -11.96 2.00
C TYR A 6 -2.85 -10.56 2.56
N GLU A 7 -4.00 -10.31 3.19
CA GLU A 7 -4.29 -9.00 3.78
C GLU A 7 -3.33 -8.70 4.94
N ARG A 8 -3.05 -9.69 5.79
CA ARG A 8 -2.06 -9.58 6.86
C ARG A 8 -0.64 -9.30 6.32
N ILE A 9 -0.22 -9.97 5.25
CA ILE A 9 1.09 -9.73 4.62
C ILE A 9 1.17 -8.30 4.07
N ILE A 10 0.13 -7.84 3.36
CA ILE A 10 0.14 -6.48 2.78
C ILE A 10 0.11 -5.43 3.90
N SER A 11 -0.70 -5.61 4.94
CA SER A 11 -0.72 -4.70 6.10
C SER A 11 0.62 -4.68 6.85
N PHE A 12 1.27 -5.84 7.01
CA PHE A 12 2.63 -5.90 7.56
C PHE A 12 3.63 -5.16 6.68
N LEU A 13 3.57 -5.39 5.36
CA LEU A 13 4.45 -4.74 4.40
C LEU A 13 4.27 -3.22 4.41
N LEU A 14 3.03 -2.73 4.50
CA LEU A 14 2.71 -1.31 4.57
C LEU A 14 3.29 -0.67 5.86
N GLY A 15 3.18 -1.36 6.99
CA GLY A 15 3.84 -0.95 8.24
C GLY A 15 5.37 -0.93 8.11
N ALA A 16 5.97 -1.97 7.52
CA ALA A 16 7.40 -2.03 7.26
C ALA A 16 7.87 -0.94 6.28
N SER A 17 7.06 -0.59 5.27
CA SER A 17 7.36 0.46 4.30
C SER A 17 7.52 1.82 4.98
N TRP A 18 6.73 2.14 6.00
CA TRP A 18 6.90 3.38 6.77
C TRP A 18 8.24 3.43 7.51
N ALA A 19 8.65 2.31 8.11
CA ALA A 19 9.96 2.21 8.73
C ALA A 19 11.08 2.35 7.68
N ILE A 20 10.94 1.69 6.53
CA ILE A 20 11.89 1.79 5.42
C ILE A 20 12.01 3.25 4.95
N VAL A 21 10.92 4.00 4.80
CA VAL A 21 10.97 5.42 4.44
C VAL A 21 11.77 6.23 5.46
N LEU A 22 11.47 6.09 6.75
CA LEU A 22 12.13 6.87 7.80
C LEU A 22 13.62 6.53 7.89
N PHE A 23 13.96 5.26 8.05
CA PHE A 23 15.35 4.83 8.17
C PHE A 23 16.11 5.02 6.86
N GLY A 24 15.49 4.72 5.73
CA GLY A 24 16.06 4.91 4.41
C GLY A 24 16.35 6.37 4.09
N ALA A 25 15.49 7.30 4.51
CA ALA A 25 15.76 8.73 4.36
C ALA A 25 16.97 9.16 5.19
N LEU A 26 17.07 8.72 6.44
CA LEU A 26 18.23 9.01 7.30
C LEU A 26 19.53 8.40 6.74
N ILE A 27 19.47 7.16 6.26
CA ILE A 27 20.62 6.47 5.66
C ILE A 27 21.05 7.18 4.37
N THR A 28 20.09 7.51 3.50
CA THR A 28 20.36 8.24 2.24
C THR A 28 21.01 9.58 2.55
N PHE A 29 20.44 10.36 3.47
CA PHE A 29 21.02 11.64 3.86
C PHE A 29 22.45 11.49 4.37
N LYS A 30 22.70 10.53 5.27
CA LYS A 30 24.04 10.28 5.83
C LYS A 30 25.05 9.80 4.79
N LEU A 31 24.64 9.02 3.79
CA LEU A 31 25.51 8.55 2.72
C LEU A 31 25.95 9.69 1.80
N PHE A 32 25.05 10.62 1.49
CA PHE A 32 25.30 11.69 0.51
C PHE A 32 25.75 13.01 1.15
N ILE A 33 25.73 13.16 2.47
CA ILE A 33 26.14 14.42 3.14
C ILE A 33 27.60 14.78 2.86
N SER A 34 28.47 13.79 2.66
CA SER A 34 29.90 14.00 2.32
C SER A 34 30.10 14.60 0.93
N LEU A 35 29.14 14.42 0.02
CA LEU A 35 29.16 14.97 -1.34
C LEU A 35 28.58 16.38 -1.42
N GLY A 36 27.98 16.88 -0.34
CA GLY A 36 27.45 18.23 -0.22
C GLY A 36 26.00 18.26 0.27
N LEU A 37 25.68 19.26 1.07
CA LEU A 37 24.38 19.38 1.75
C LEU A 37 23.21 19.53 0.76
N ALA A 38 23.37 20.33 -0.29
CA ALA A 38 22.31 20.53 -1.29
C ALA A 38 21.95 19.22 -2.03
N LEU A 39 22.98 18.47 -2.46
CA LEU A 39 22.80 17.20 -3.17
C LEU A 39 22.20 16.13 -2.24
N ALA A 40 22.65 16.06 -0.98
CA ALA A 40 22.11 15.14 0.00
C ALA A 40 20.61 15.37 0.26
N ILE A 41 20.19 16.62 0.41
CA ILE A 41 18.77 16.98 0.58
C ILE A 41 17.97 16.58 -0.66
N PHE A 42 18.45 16.94 -1.85
CA PHE A 42 17.76 16.63 -3.10
C PHE A 42 17.54 15.12 -3.30
N LEU A 43 18.59 14.30 -3.10
CA LEU A 43 18.48 12.84 -3.23
C LEU A 43 17.58 12.23 -2.16
N THR A 44 17.64 12.75 -0.93
CA THR A 44 16.76 12.28 0.15
C THR A 44 15.29 12.58 -0.15
N LEU A 45 14.99 13.78 -0.68
CA LEU A 45 13.64 14.13 -1.13
C LEU A 45 13.16 13.23 -2.28
N LEU A 46 14.03 12.97 -3.26
CA LEU A 46 13.73 12.06 -4.36
C LEU A 46 13.42 10.64 -3.86
N TYR A 47 14.24 10.13 -2.94
CA TYR A 47 14.02 8.84 -2.28
C TYR A 47 12.66 8.79 -1.55
N ILE A 48 12.33 9.82 -0.76
CA ILE A 48 11.05 9.91 -0.05
C ILE A 48 9.89 9.91 -1.04
N MET A 49 9.98 10.70 -2.12
CA MET A 49 8.93 10.74 -3.15
C MET A 49 8.67 9.36 -3.77
N ILE A 50 9.72 8.66 -4.20
CA ILE A 50 9.59 7.32 -4.80
C ILE A 50 8.99 6.34 -3.78
N SER A 51 9.47 6.41 -2.53
CA SER A 51 9.02 5.49 -1.49
C SER A 51 7.56 5.73 -1.09
N LEU A 52 7.12 6.99 -1.01
CA LEU A 52 5.71 7.34 -0.79
C LEU A 52 4.82 6.87 -1.94
N PHE A 53 5.29 6.99 -3.18
CA PHE A 53 4.56 6.45 -4.33
C PHE A 53 4.37 4.94 -4.23
N LEU A 54 5.40 4.19 -3.81
CA LEU A 54 5.31 2.75 -3.58
C LEU A 54 4.34 2.39 -2.44
N ILE A 55 4.34 3.16 -1.34
CA ILE A 55 3.38 2.98 -0.24
C ILE A 55 1.94 3.19 -0.74
N LEU A 56 1.71 4.26 -1.51
CA LEU A 56 0.42 4.54 -2.12
C LEU A 56 -0.05 3.41 -3.04
N ALA A 57 0.87 2.82 -3.81
CA ALA A 57 0.54 1.68 -4.67
C ALA A 57 0.11 0.45 -3.85
N LEU A 58 0.78 0.15 -2.73
CA LEU A 58 0.40 -0.92 -1.81
C LEU A 58 -0.98 -0.68 -1.19
N ASP A 59 -1.23 0.56 -0.76
CA ASP A 59 -2.51 0.93 -0.16
C ASP A 59 -3.66 0.86 -1.19
N ALA A 60 -3.45 1.39 -2.39
CA ALA A 60 -4.40 1.31 -3.49
C ALA A 60 -4.72 -0.15 -3.88
N PHE A 61 -3.73 -1.04 -3.82
CA PHE A 61 -3.96 -2.47 -4.04
C PHE A 61 -4.89 -3.08 -2.98
N LEU A 62 -4.69 -2.72 -1.70
CA LEU A 62 -5.52 -3.20 -0.60
C LEU A 62 -6.96 -2.68 -0.72
N VAL A 63 -7.14 -1.40 -1.04
CA VAL A 63 -8.46 -0.78 -1.28
C VAL A 63 -9.18 -1.45 -2.45
N ASN A 64 -8.51 -1.65 -3.59
CA ASN A 64 -9.11 -2.30 -4.75
C ASN A 64 -9.54 -3.74 -4.45
N LYS A 65 -8.76 -4.47 -3.66
CA LYS A 65 -9.12 -5.82 -3.23
C LYS A 65 -10.37 -5.82 -2.35
N LYS A 66 -10.50 -4.88 -1.40
CA LYS A 66 -11.70 -4.72 -0.57
C LYS A 66 -12.93 -4.41 -1.43
N ARG A 67 -12.79 -3.47 -2.36
CA ARG A 67 -13.85 -3.11 -3.31
C ARG A 67 -14.34 -4.30 -4.13
N LEU A 68 -13.42 -5.15 -4.62
CA LEU A 68 -13.78 -6.38 -5.34
C LEU A 68 -14.56 -7.35 -4.45
N GLN A 69 -14.18 -7.51 -3.18
CA GLN A 69 -14.90 -8.39 -2.27
C GLN A 69 -16.31 -7.88 -1.97
N GLU A 70 -16.49 -6.57 -1.83
CA GLU A 70 -17.80 -5.97 -1.64
C GLU A 70 -18.68 -6.13 -2.87
N ALA A 71 -18.15 -5.92 -4.07
CA ALA A 71 -18.87 -6.16 -5.32
C ALA A 71 -19.37 -7.61 -5.42
N ILE A 72 -18.52 -8.60 -5.11
CA ILE A 72 -18.92 -10.02 -5.10
C ILE A 72 -20.04 -10.29 -4.07
N LYS A 73 -19.96 -9.68 -2.88
CA LYS A 73 -21.01 -9.82 -1.86
C LYS A 73 -22.33 -9.22 -2.33
N GLN A 74 -22.29 -8.06 -2.98
CA GLN A 74 -23.46 -7.38 -3.53
C GLN A 74 -24.11 -8.21 -4.66
N THR A 75 -23.32 -8.75 -5.59
CA THR A 75 -23.83 -9.61 -6.67
C THR A 75 -24.54 -10.85 -6.10
N LYS A 76 -23.93 -11.53 -5.13
CA LYS A 76 -24.56 -12.69 -4.47
C LYS A 76 -25.85 -12.34 -3.73
N LEU A 77 -25.94 -11.16 -3.15
CA LEU A 77 -27.16 -10.70 -2.48
C LEU A 77 -28.26 -10.44 -3.52
N LEU A 78 -27.92 -9.81 -4.64
CA LEU A 78 -28.85 -9.53 -5.74
C LEU A 78 -29.41 -10.83 -6.34
N GLU A 79 -28.55 -11.82 -6.59
CA GLU A 79 -28.95 -13.15 -7.07
C GLU A 79 -29.95 -13.83 -6.11
N LYS A 80 -29.71 -13.75 -4.80
CA LYS A 80 -30.63 -14.30 -3.78
C LYS A 80 -31.98 -13.59 -3.77
N ILE A 81 -32.00 -12.27 -3.92
CA ILE A 81 -33.24 -11.48 -3.98
C ILE A 81 -34.02 -11.85 -5.22
N TYR A 82 -33.36 -11.94 -6.39
CA TYR A 82 -34.00 -12.32 -7.64
C TYR A 82 -34.59 -13.74 -7.57
N ALA A 83 -33.80 -14.72 -7.10
CA ALA A 83 -34.26 -16.10 -6.93
C ALA A 83 -35.45 -16.26 -5.95
N LYS A 84 -35.60 -15.33 -4.99
CA LYS A 84 -36.73 -15.30 -4.04
C LYS A 84 -37.98 -14.67 -4.65
N HIS A 85 -37.85 -13.73 -5.58
CA HIS A 85 -38.98 -13.03 -6.21
C HIS A 85 -39.50 -13.73 -7.48
N THR A 86 -38.71 -14.58 -8.13
CA THR A 86 -39.11 -15.33 -9.34
C THR A 86 -39.64 -16.75 -9.04
N LYS A 87 -39.74 -17.14 -7.76
CA LYS A 87 -40.48 -18.31 -7.29
C LYS A 87 -41.74 -17.85 -6.59
#